data_AF-A0A375BI09-F1
#
_entry.id   AF-A0A375BI09-F1
#
_cell.length_a   1.000
_cell.length_b   1.000
_cell.length_c   1.000
_cell.angle_alpha   90.00
_cell.angle_beta   90.00
_cell.angle_gamma   90.00
#
_symmetry.space_group_name_H-M   'P 1'
#
loop_
_entity.id
_entity.type
_entity.pdbx_description
1 polymer ?
#
loop_
_entity_poly.entity_id
_entity_poly.type
_entity_poly.pdbx_seq_one_letter_code
_entity_poly.pdbx_strand_id
1 'polypeptide(L)'
;MLHPVAEFIVCALLLVGSAFMLVGAIGLFRLPDFFMRLHGPTKSTTLGVGGVVLASVAYFSFRGDASLHELLVTAFLFLTAPISAHMLAKAALQRQLPVDPRTRGSGWMPRIRD
;
A
#
# COMPACT_ATOMS: atom_id res chain seq x y z
N MET A 1 31.16 -11.16 -2.00
CA MET A 1 30.02 -12.09 -2.07
C MET A 1 29.03 -11.66 -1.00
N LEU A 2 27.74 -11.57 -1.31
CA LEU A 2 26.74 -11.28 -0.27
C LEU A 2 26.73 -12.43 0.74
N HIS A 3 26.55 -12.12 2.01
CA HIS A 3 26.41 -13.15 3.03
C HIS A 3 25.14 -13.95 2.71
N PRO A 4 25.14 -15.30 2.70
CA PRO A 4 23.98 -16.11 2.30
C PRO A 4 22.71 -15.79 3.11
N VAL A 5 22.88 -15.32 4.35
CA VAL A 5 21.78 -14.82 5.20
C VAL A 5 21.13 -13.56 4.62
N ALA A 6 21.91 -12.63 4.07
CA ALA A 6 21.40 -11.40 3.47
C ALA A 6 20.56 -11.70 2.22
N GLU A 7 21.01 -12.64 1.38
CA GLU A 7 20.27 -13.08 0.19
C GLU A 7 18.90 -13.67 0.59
N PHE A 8 18.88 -14.51 1.63
CA PHE A 8 17.63 -15.08 2.14
C PHE A 8 16.66 -14.00 2.64
N ILE A 9 17.15 -13.01 3.38
CA ILE A 9 16.35 -11.88 3.89
C ILE A 9 15.76 -11.08 2.72
N VAL A 10 16.59 -10.71 1.74
CA VAL A 10 16.15 -9.94 0.56
C VAL A 10 15.07 -10.71 -0.21
N CYS A 11 15.30 -11.99 -0.49
CA CYS A 11 14.32 -12.84 -1.17
C CYS A 11 13.00 -12.94 -0.39
N ALA A 12 13.05 -13.13 0.93
CA ALA A 12 11.87 -13.19 1.77
C ALA A 12 11.07 -11.87 1.75
N LEU A 13 11.76 -10.72 1.87
CA LEU A 13 11.11 -9.41 1.79
C LEU A 13 10.47 -9.16 0.43
N LEU A 14 11.14 -9.54 -0.67
CA LEU A 14 10.59 -9.40 -2.02
C LEU A 14 9.36 -10.28 -2.23
N LEU A 15 9.39 -11.54 -1.79
CA LEU A 15 8.25 -12.45 -1.91
C LEU A 15 7.06 -11.98 -1.09
N VAL A 16 7.27 -11.61 0.17
CA VAL A 16 6.21 -11.09 1.04
C VAL A 16 5.67 -9.78 0.48
N GLY A 17 6.54 -8.86 0.06
CA GLY A 17 6.14 -7.59 -0.53
C GLY A 17 5.30 -7.77 -1.80
N SER A 18 5.74 -8.64 -2.70
CA SER A 18 5.01 -8.98 -3.93
C SER A 18 3.66 -9.63 -3.66
N ALA A 19 3.57 -10.48 -2.64
CA ALA A 19 2.30 -11.09 -2.23
C ALA A 19 1.31 -10.02 -1.73
N PHE A 20 1.75 -9.05 -0.92
CA PHE A 20 0.91 -7.93 -0.49
C PHE A 20 0.49 -7.03 -1.66
N MET A 21 1.38 -6.80 -2.63
CA MET A 21 1.03 -6.06 -3.86
C MET A 21 -0.06 -6.77 -4.65
N LEU A 22 0.08 -8.08 -4.83
CA LEU A 22 -0.90 -8.90 -5.54
C LEU A 22 -2.26 -8.90 -4.81
N VAL A 23 -2.26 -9.12 -3.50
CA VAL A 23 -3.49 -9.09 -2.69
C VAL A 23 -4.14 -7.70 -2.74
N GLY A 24 -3.35 -6.62 -2.70
CA GLY A 24 -3.87 -5.26 -2.81
C GLY A 24 -4.49 -4.96 -4.17
N ALA A 25 -3.88 -5.45 -5.26
CA ALA A 25 -4.42 -5.34 -6.61
C ALA A 25 -5.74 -6.13 -6.75
N ILE A 26 -5.78 -7.35 -6.22
CA ILE A 26 -7.01 -8.17 -6.18
C ILE A 26 -8.08 -7.46 -5.34
N GLY A 27 -7.72 -6.90 -4.19
CA GLY A 27 -8.63 -6.14 -3.33
C GLY A 27 -9.20 -4.91 -4.04
N LEU A 28 -8.37 -4.18 -4.79
CA LEU A 28 -8.82 -3.05 -5.60
C LEU A 28 -9.81 -3.47 -6.70
N PHE A 29 -9.64 -4.66 -7.29
CA PHE A 29 -10.53 -5.15 -8.35
C PHE A 29 -11.82 -5.77 -7.80
N ARG A 30 -11.76 -6.47 -6.65
CA ARG A 30 -12.84 -7.36 -6.19
C ARG A 30 -13.74 -6.77 -5.10
N LEU A 31 -13.31 -5.74 -4.39
CA LEU A 31 -14.09 -5.17 -3.27
C LEU A 31 -15.27 -4.32 -3.79
N PRO A 32 -16.41 -4.32 -3.07
CA PRO A 32 -17.70 -3.87 -3.62
C PRO A 32 -17.86 -2.34 -3.68
N ASP A 33 -17.27 -1.60 -2.74
CA ASP A 33 -17.37 -0.13 -2.71
C ASP A 33 -16.01 0.57 -2.73
N PHE A 34 -16.02 1.86 -3.03
CA PHE A 34 -14.80 2.67 -3.15
C PHE A 34 -13.95 2.68 -1.87
N PHE A 35 -14.58 2.77 -0.70
CA PHE A 35 -13.88 2.87 0.57
C PHE A 35 -13.20 1.54 0.93
N MET A 36 -13.91 0.41 0.74
CA MET A 36 -13.35 -0.92 0.86
C MET A 36 -12.22 -1.13 -0.14
N ARG A 37 -12.42 -0.75 -1.41
CA ARG A 37 -11.39 -0.84 -2.45
C ARG A 37 -10.14 -0.06 -2.07
N LEU A 38 -10.25 1.10 -1.42
CA LEU A 38 -9.12 1.94 -1.01
C LEU A 38 -8.21 1.25 0.04
N HIS A 39 -8.74 0.31 0.83
CA HIS A 39 -7.92 -0.50 1.75
C HIS A 39 -6.93 -1.42 1.03
N GLY A 40 -7.27 -1.90 -0.19
CA GLY A 40 -6.40 -2.78 -0.96
C GLY A 40 -5.08 -2.11 -1.35
N PRO A 41 -5.13 -1.01 -2.14
CA PRO A 41 -3.95 -0.25 -2.53
C PRO A 41 -3.15 0.25 -1.33
N THR A 42 -3.80 0.80 -0.29
CA THR A 42 -3.08 1.34 0.88
C THR A 42 -2.25 0.27 1.60
N LYS A 43 -2.79 -0.94 1.80
CA LYS A 43 -2.01 -2.07 2.37
C LYS A 43 -0.87 -2.51 1.44
N SER A 44 -1.12 -2.55 0.14
CA SER A 44 -0.11 -2.89 -0.87
C SER A 44 1.03 -1.89 -0.90
N THR A 45 0.76 -0.58 -0.78
CA THR A 45 1.83 0.42 -0.79
C THR A 45 2.65 0.37 0.50
N THR A 46 2.01 0.25 1.68
CA THR A 46 2.75 0.23 2.94
C THR A 46 3.57 -1.04 3.14
N LEU A 47 2.97 -2.22 2.96
CA LEU A 47 3.65 -3.51 3.21
C LEU A 47 4.33 -4.06 1.95
N GLY A 48 3.72 -3.88 0.79
CA GLY A 48 4.25 -4.37 -0.48
C GLY A 48 5.44 -3.54 -0.96
N VAL A 49 5.18 -2.27 -1.31
CA VAL A 49 6.24 -1.35 -1.77
C VAL A 49 7.25 -1.10 -0.65
N GLY A 50 6.79 -0.92 0.60
CA GLY A 50 7.69 -0.81 1.76
C GLY A 50 8.60 -2.02 1.93
N GLY A 51 8.11 -3.24 1.72
CA GLY A 51 8.93 -4.47 1.75
C GLY A 51 9.99 -4.51 0.64
N VAL A 52 9.64 -4.11 -0.58
CA VAL A 52 10.59 -4.03 -1.70
C VAL A 52 11.68 -2.99 -1.43
N VAL A 53 11.30 -1.83 -0.89
CA VAL A 53 12.23 -0.77 -0.54
C VAL A 53 13.17 -1.20 0.59
N LEU A 54 12.65 -1.85 1.63
CA LEU A 54 13.47 -2.43 2.71
C LEU A 54 14.43 -3.51 2.18
N ALA A 55 14.01 -4.31 1.20
CA ALA A 55 14.87 -5.30 0.54
C ALA A 55 16.02 -4.62 -0.20
N SER A 56 15.75 -3.50 -0.88
CA SER A 56 16.76 -2.68 -1.55
C SER A 56 17.77 -2.13 -0.54
N VAL A 57 17.29 -1.46 0.51
CA VAL A 57 18.15 -0.90 1.56
C VAL A 57 19.00 -1.98 2.22
N ALA A 58 18.43 -3.15 2.53
CA ALA A 58 19.18 -4.28 3.08
C ALA A 58 20.30 -4.70 2.11
N TYR A 59 19.98 -4.91 0.82
CA TYR A 59 20.94 -5.33 -0.19
C TYR A 59 22.11 -4.35 -0.36
N PHE A 60 21.84 -3.05 -0.43
CA PHE A 60 22.86 -2.02 -0.60
C PHE A 60 23.65 -1.76 0.69
N SER A 61 23.02 -1.87 1.86
CA SER A 61 23.70 -1.77 3.15
C SER A 61 24.78 -2.84 3.31
N PHE A 62 24.53 -4.08 2.84
CA PHE A 62 25.55 -5.14 2.82
C PHE A 62 26.66 -4.93 1.77
N ARG A 63 26.45 -4.09 0.77
CA ARG A 63 27.49 -3.70 -0.21
C ARG A 63 28.30 -2.47 0.19
N GLY A 64 27.86 -1.71 1.20
CA GLY A 64 28.52 -0.48 1.67
C GLY A 64 28.15 0.79 0.90
N ASP A 65 27.32 0.67 -0.14
CA ASP A 65 26.92 1.78 -1.04
C ASP A 65 25.47 2.22 -0.77
N ALA A 66 25.14 2.55 0.47
CA ALA A 66 23.82 3.11 0.80
C ALA A 66 23.67 4.49 0.12
N SER A 67 22.84 4.58 -0.92
CA SER A 67 22.62 5.80 -1.70
C SER A 67 21.48 6.64 -1.13
N LEU A 68 21.67 7.96 -1.09
CA LEU A 68 20.61 8.92 -0.71
C LEU A 68 19.32 8.77 -1.55
N HIS A 69 19.44 8.24 -2.76
CA HIS A 69 18.30 8.00 -3.65
C HIS A 69 17.30 7.01 -3.06
N GLU A 70 17.76 5.95 -2.38
CA GLU A 70 16.85 4.95 -1.81
C GLU A 70 16.04 5.54 -0.68
N LEU A 71 16.69 6.32 0.20
CA LEU A 71 16.02 7.04 1.27
C LEU A 71 14.98 8.03 0.73
N LEU A 72 15.33 8.77 -0.34
CA LEU A 72 14.41 9.71 -0.99
C LEU A 72 13.19 9.01 -1.59
N VAL A 73 13.40 7.90 -2.31
CA VAL A 73 12.31 7.10 -2.90
C VAL A 73 11.42 6.54 -1.80
N THR A 74 12.00 6.03 -0.72
CA THR A 74 11.28 5.53 0.45
C THR A 74 10.40 6.61 1.06
N ALA A 75 11.01 7.75 1.40
CA ALA A 75 10.34 8.87 2.05
C ALA A 75 9.21 9.43 1.17
N PHE A 76 9.49 9.60 -0.13
CA PHE A 76 8.50 10.09 -1.08
C PHE A 76 7.31 9.14 -1.18
N LEU A 77 7.53 7.84 -1.39
CA LEU A 77 6.45 6.85 -1.48
C LEU A 77 5.63 6.76 -0.19
N PHE A 78 6.29 6.72 0.97
CA PHE A 78 5.62 6.66 2.27
C PHE A 78 4.84 7.93 2.60
N LEU A 79 5.24 9.09 2.09
CA LEU A 79 4.52 10.34 2.29
C LEU A 79 3.36 10.49 1.30
N THR A 80 3.60 10.21 0.02
CA THR A 80 2.60 10.38 -1.04
C THR A 80 1.44 9.41 -0.88
N ALA A 81 1.71 8.14 -0.54
CA ALA A 81 0.67 7.12 -0.42
C ALA A 81 -0.47 7.47 0.59
N PRO A 82 -0.19 7.80 1.86
CA PRO A 82 -1.24 8.16 2.82
C PRO A 82 -1.91 9.49 2.49
N ILE A 83 -1.17 10.47 1.98
CA ILE A 83 -1.74 11.77 1.58
C ILE A 83 -2.73 11.57 0.42
N SER A 84 -2.34 10.84 -0.63
CA SER A 84 -3.22 10.54 -1.75
C SER A 84 -4.45 9.74 -1.31
N ALA A 85 -4.29 8.74 -0.44
CA ALA A 85 -5.41 7.97 0.09
C ALA A 85 -6.39 8.86 0.89
N HIS A 86 -5.87 9.75 1.74
CA HIS A 86 -6.70 10.68 2.51
C HIS A 86 -7.46 11.67 1.60
N MET A 87 -6.79 12.24 0.60
CA MET A 87 -7.43 13.15 -0.36
C MET A 87 -8.50 12.43 -1.18
N LEU A 88 -8.25 11.20 -1.63
CA LEU A 88 -9.22 10.37 -2.34
C LEU A 88 -10.44 10.05 -1.47
N ALA A 89 -10.24 9.67 -0.21
CA ALA A 89 -11.33 9.42 0.73
C ALA A 89 -12.18 10.68 0.96
N LYS A 90 -11.52 11.84 1.18
CA LYS A 90 -12.22 13.12 1.37
C LYS A 90 -13.03 13.51 0.14
N ALA A 91 -12.47 13.36 -1.05
CA ALA A 91 -13.18 13.62 -2.31
C ALA A 91 -14.37 12.67 -2.50
N ALA A 92 -14.22 11.39 -2.16
CA ALA A 92 -15.29 10.41 -2.21
C ALA A 92 -16.46 10.74 -1.26
N LEU A 93 -16.16 11.22 -0.04
CA LEU A 93 -17.18 11.72 0.89
C LEU A 93 -17.90 12.94 0.31
N GLN A 94 -17.15 13.92 -0.21
CA GLN A 94 -17.74 15.13 -0.82
C GLN A 94 -18.63 14.82 -2.02
N ARG A 95 -18.27 13.78 -2.80
CA ARG A 95 -19.05 13.30 -3.94
C ARG A 95 -20.18 12.34 -3.55
N GLN A 96 -20.33 12.02 -2.27
CA GLN A 96 -21.36 11.13 -1.74
C GLN A 96 -21.39 9.78 -2.50
N LEU A 97 -20.21 9.20 -2.75
CA LEU A 97 -20.13 7.93 -3.46
C LEU A 97 -20.94 6.85 -2.73
N PRO A 98 -21.64 5.97 -3.48
CA PRO A 98 -22.43 4.90 -2.89
C PRO A 98 -21.51 3.95 -2.09
N VAL A 99 -22.03 3.50 -0.96
CA VAL A 99 -21.37 2.58 -0.03
C VAL A 99 -22.12 1.25 -0.08
N ASP A 100 -21.42 0.12 0.13
CA ASP A 100 -22.08 -1.19 0.09
C ASP A 100 -23.23 -1.23 1.13
N PRO A 101 -24.45 -1.67 0.76
CA PRO A 101 -25.61 -1.71 1.66
C PRO A 101 -25.40 -2.55 2.93
N ARG A 102 -24.42 -3.48 2.93
CA ARG A 102 -24.05 -4.30 4.08
C ARG A 102 -23.21 -3.53 5.10
N THR A 103 -22.76 -2.32 4.78
CA THR A 103 -21.92 -1.49 5.66
C THR A 103 -22.75 -1.01 6.85
N ARG A 104 -22.41 -1.53 8.04
CA ARG A 104 -23.09 -1.19 9.30
C ARG A 104 -22.62 0.17 9.80
N GLY A 105 -23.53 0.99 10.35
CA GLY A 105 -23.18 2.28 10.93
C GLY A 105 -23.13 3.46 9.94
N SER A 106 -23.67 3.30 8.73
CA SER A 106 -23.72 4.37 7.70
C SER A 106 -24.79 5.45 7.97
N GLY A 107 -25.25 5.62 9.21
CA GLY A 107 -26.42 6.47 9.54
C GLY A 107 -26.28 7.94 9.15
N TRP A 108 -25.05 8.41 8.99
CA TRP A 108 -24.65 9.77 8.57
C TRP A 108 -24.24 9.86 7.10
N MET A 109 -24.14 8.75 6.38
CA MET A 109 -23.84 8.73 4.94
C MET A 109 -25.13 8.75 4.14
N PRO A 110 -25.23 9.54 3.06
CA PRO A 110 -26.43 9.58 2.21
C PRO A 110 -26.72 8.17 1.68
N ARG A 111 -27.79 7.55 2.17
CA ARG A 111 -28.33 6.32 1.56
C ARG A 111 -29.03 6.77 0.29
N ILE A 112 -28.38 6.57 -0.85
CA ILE A 112 -29.08 6.66 -2.14
C ILE A 112 -30.00 5.45 -2.15
N ARG A 113 -31.28 5.74 -1.96
CA ARG A 113 -32.37 4.77 -1.97
C ARG A 113 -32.88 4.78 -3.41
N ASP A 114 -32.67 3.68 -4.11
CA ASP A 114 -33.26 3.40 -5.43
C ASP A 114 -34.79 3.52 -5.37
#